data_AF-A0AAN6C670-F1
#
_entry.id   AF-A0AAN6C670-F1
#
_cell.length_a   1.000
_cell.length_b   1.000
_cell.length_c   1.000
_cell.angle_alpha   90.00
_cell.angle_beta   90.00
_cell.angle_gamma   90.00
#
_symmetry.space_group_name_H-M   'P 1'
#
loop_
_entity.id
_entity.type
_entity.pdbx_description
1 polymer ?
#
loop_
_entity_poly.entity_id
_entity_poly.type
_entity_poly.pdbx_seq_one_letter_code
_entity_poly.pdbx_strand_id
1 'polypeptide(L)'
;MIEKRSRRIWLDQHQITRSTEPKEVTKRIGQTFLTVSQIIILAAPGDWDRFSNMDDIHRWEWEMSLRSDKQVWLLQYGMSDNEQPLSKEQLATGMETHCPTLAKLFMSKDVHIRSLSMDSIDTVVSEISEAR
;
A
#
# COMPACT_ATOMS: atom_id res chain seq x y z
N MET A 1 29.10 9.19 -13.57
CA MET A 1 28.03 8.18 -13.67
C MET A 1 26.92 8.61 -12.72
N ILE A 2 25.76 8.99 -13.25
CA ILE A 2 24.59 9.19 -12.40
C ILE A 2 24.20 7.79 -11.94
N GLU A 3 24.35 7.52 -10.64
CA GLU A 3 23.76 6.33 -10.03
C GLU A 3 22.31 6.28 -10.52
N LYS A 4 21.96 5.24 -11.29
CA LYS A 4 20.55 4.92 -11.52
C LYS A 4 19.97 4.83 -10.12
N ARG A 5 19.22 5.87 -9.68
CA ARG A 5 18.47 5.82 -8.43
C ARG A 5 17.66 4.54 -8.54
N SER A 6 18.09 3.47 -7.86
CA SER A 6 17.37 2.22 -7.88
C SER A 6 15.99 2.60 -7.39
N ARG A 7 14.97 2.50 -8.25
CA ARG A 7 13.60 2.82 -7.89
C ARG A 7 13.18 1.73 -6.92
N ARG A 8 13.43 1.99 -5.64
CA ARG A 8 13.14 1.04 -4.57
C ARG A 8 11.64 1.13 -4.35
N ILE A 9 11.00 -0.01 -4.52
CA ILE A 9 9.60 -0.23 -4.26
C ILE A 9 9.51 -0.71 -2.81
N TRP A 10 8.67 -0.08 -2.01
CA TRP A 10 8.25 -0.67 -0.74
C TRP A 10 7.12 -1.65 -1.03
N LEU A 11 7.37 -2.92 -0.72
CA LEU A 11 6.38 -4.00 -0.68
C LEU A 11 6.27 -4.42 0.78
N ASP A 12 5.05 -4.66 1.26
CA ASP A 12 4.73 -5.23 2.56
C ASP A 12 5.33 -6.64 2.70
N GLN A 13 6.64 -6.70 2.91
CA GLN A 13 7.45 -7.93 2.98
C GLN A 13 8.51 -7.87 4.07
N HIS A 14 8.62 -6.78 4.83
CA HIS A 14 9.47 -6.85 6.01
C HIS A 14 8.78 -7.78 7.01
N GLN A 15 9.36 -8.98 7.17
CA GLN A 15 9.03 -9.92 8.23
C GLN A 15 9.25 -9.25 9.60
N ILE A 16 8.30 -8.43 9.99
CA ILE A 16 8.20 -7.88 11.33
C ILE A 16 7.56 -9.00 12.13
N THR A 17 8.41 -9.73 12.85
CA THR A 17 7.94 -10.76 13.77
C THR A 17 7.11 -10.08 14.86
N ARG A 18 6.05 -10.77 15.33
CA ARG A 18 5.14 -10.28 16.40
C ARG A 18 5.83 -9.86 17.71
N SER A 19 7.13 -10.17 17.86
CA SER A 19 7.97 -9.79 19.00
C SER A 19 8.68 -8.45 18.82
N THR A 20 8.55 -7.78 17.67
CA THR A 20 9.19 -6.48 17.43
C THR A 20 8.41 -5.37 18.11
N GLU A 21 9.07 -4.56 18.94
CA GLU A 21 8.38 -3.46 19.62
C GLU A 21 7.84 -2.43 18.62
N PRO A 22 6.62 -1.88 18.86
CA PRO A 22 5.99 -0.92 17.95
C PRO A 22 6.88 0.28 17.57
N LYS A 23 7.70 0.78 18.50
CA LYS A 23 8.62 1.91 18.22
C LYS A 23 9.73 1.56 17.22
N GLU A 24 10.22 0.32 17.28
CA GLU A 24 11.29 -0.16 16.38
C GLU A 24 10.74 -0.46 14.99
N VAL A 25 9.51 -0.98 14.93
CA VAL A 25 8.70 -1.09 13.71
C VAL A 25 8.55 0.27 13.03
N THR A 26 8.07 1.27 13.77
CA THR A 26 7.85 2.62 13.27
C THR A 26 9.14 3.23 12.71
N LYS A 27 10.26 3.04 13.42
CA LYS A 27 11.56 3.57 13.00
C LYS A 27 12.06 2.94 11.70
N ARG A 28 11.97 1.61 11.55
CA ARG A 28 12.45 0.90 10.35
C ARG A 28 11.63 1.23 9.12
N ILE A 29 10.30 1.25 9.26
CA ILE A 29 9.41 1.66 8.17
C ILE A 29 9.70 3.10 7.77
N GLY A 30 9.86 4.02 8.74
CA GLY A 30 10.25 5.40 8.46
C GLY A 30 11.56 5.52 7.69
N GLN A 31 12.60 4.75 8.05
CA GLN A 31 13.88 4.75 7.36
C GLN A 31 13.78 4.20 5.92
N THR A 32 13.07 3.09 5.72
CA THR A 32 12.85 2.53 4.38
C THR A 32 12.07 3.50 3.52
N PHE A 33 11.03 4.14 4.09
CA PHE A 33 10.25 5.18 3.43
C PHE A 33 11.14 6.28 2.86
N LEU A 34 12.16 6.76 3.58
CA LEU A 34 13.04 7.82 3.07
C LEU A 34 13.82 7.45 1.80
N THR A 35 13.96 6.15 1.51
CA THR A 35 14.78 5.66 0.39
C THR A 35 13.98 5.23 -0.84
N VAL A 36 12.65 5.16 -0.72
CA VAL A 36 11.75 4.74 -1.81
C VAL A 36 11.10 5.93 -2.49
N SER A 37 10.96 5.87 -3.81
CA SER A 37 10.30 6.91 -4.61
C SER A 37 8.80 6.66 -4.79
N GLN A 38 8.36 5.42 -4.61
CA GLN A 38 6.99 4.96 -4.82
C GLN A 38 6.61 3.96 -3.72
N ILE A 39 5.32 3.89 -3.44
CA ILE A 39 4.76 3.00 -2.43
C ILE A 39 3.78 2.05 -3.12
N ILE A 40 3.94 0.75 -2.88
CA ILE A 40 2.96 -0.26 -3.29
C ILE A 40 2.24 -0.76 -2.05
N ILE A 41 0.92 -0.72 -2.10
CA ILE A 41 0.02 -1.27 -1.11
C ILE A 41 -0.62 -2.51 -1.74
N LEU A 42 -0.52 -3.65 -1.05
CA LEU A 42 -1.23 -4.88 -1.43
C LEU A 42 -2.48 -5.00 -0.56
N ALA A 43 -3.63 -5.29 -1.16
CA ALA A 43 -4.86 -5.54 -0.40
C ALA A 43 -5.81 -6.49 -1.12
N ALA A 44 -6.34 -7.48 -0.41
CA ALA A 44 -7.48 -8.23 -0.89
C ALA A 44 -8.79 -7.46 -0.60
N PRO A 45 -9.87 -7.69 -1.38
CA PRO A 45 -11.20 -7.27 -0.98
C PRO A 45 -11.53 -7.82 0.42
N GLY A 46 -11.80 -6.93 1.36
CA GLY A 46 -12.16 -7.32 2.74
C GLY A 46 -11.02 -7.29 3.75
N ASP A 47 -9.77 -6.98 3.37
CA ASP A 47 -8.65 -6.79 4.33
C ASP A 47 -8.82 -5.56 5.26
N TRP A 48 -9.90 -4.81 5.10
CA TRP A 48 -10.19 -3.58 5.83
C TRP A 48 -10.52 -3.82 7.31
N ASP A 49 -10.98 -5.03 7.65
CA ASP A 49 -11.34 -5.42 9.02
C ASP A 49 -10.18 -5.22 10.00
N ARG A 50 -8.95 -5.45 9.53
CA ARG A 50 -7.70 -5.26 10.28
C ARG A 50 -7.54 -3.83 10.79
N PHE A 51 -8.06 -2.82 10.07
CA PHE A 51 -7.95 -1.41 10.46
C PHE A 51 -8.81 -1.04 11.67
N SER A 52 -9.72 -1.93 12.08
CA SER A 52 -10.52 -1.77 13.30
C SER A 52 -9.64 -1.79 14.56
N ASN A 53 -8.47 -2.44 14.50
CA ASN A 53 -7.49 -2.41 15.57
C ASN A 53 -6.54 -1.20 15.40
N MET A 54 -6.44 -0.34 16.41
CA MET A 54 -5.57 0.84 16.38
C MET A 54 -4.08 0.49 16.48
N ASP A 55 -3.75 -0.67 17.06
CA ASP A 55 -2.37 -1.16 17.19
C ASP A 55 -1.94 -2.01 15.97
N ASP A 56 -2.79 -2.10 14.95
CA ASP A 56 -2.46 -2.81 13.73
C ASP A 56 -1.38 -2.06 12.92
N ILE A 57 -0.30 -2.78 12.63
CA ILE A 57 0.84 -2.23 11.91
C ILE A 57 0.48 -1.77 10.50
N HIS A 58 -0.38 -2.51 9.80
CA HIS A 58 -0.76 -2.20 8.42
C HIS A 58 -1.59 -0.92 8.37
N ARG A 59 -2.44 -0.68 9.38
CA ARG A 59 -3.12 0.61 9.49
C ARG A 59 -2.12 1.76 9.51
N TRP A 60 -1.06 1.66 10.31
CA TRP A 60 -0.05 2.71 10.42
C TRP A 60 0.76 2.88 9.12
N GLU A 61 1.12 1.79 8.45
CA GLU A 61 1.78 1.81 7.14
C GLU A 61 0.94 2.53 6.09
N TRP A 62 -0.37 2.26 6.06
CA TRP A 62 -1.30 2.95 5.19
C TRP A 62 -1.43 4.44 5.52
N GLU A 63 -1.60 4.80 6.80
CA GLU A 63 -1.70 6.20 7.23
C GLU A 63 -0.46 7.00 6.81
N MET A 64 0.74 6.45 7.00
CA MET A 64 1.98 7.07 6.53
C MET A 64 2.05 7.20 5.01
N SER A 65 1.69 6.12 4.30
CA SER A 65 1.73 6.08 2.84
C SER A 65 0.88 7.18 2.23
N LEU A 66 -0.35 7.30 2.72
CA LEU A 66 -1.34 8.23 2.21
C LEU A 66 -1.04 9.69 2.60
N ARG A 67 -0.31 9.91 3.70
CA ARG A 67 0.18 11.24 4.09
C ARG A 67 1.47 11.67 3.40
N SER A 68 2.19 10.73 2.76
CA SER A 68 3.44 11.05 2.07
C SER A 68 3.18 11.80 0.75
N ASP A 69 4.21 12.47 0.24
CA ASP A 69 4.22 13.14 -1.06
C ASP A 69 4.46 12.17 -2.24
N LYS A 70 4.74 10.89 -1.96
CA LYS A 70 5.10 9.89 -2.97
C LYS A 70 3.91 9.40 -3.77
N GLN A 71 4.19 8.83 -4.93
CA GLN A 71 3.19 8.07 -5.69
C GLN A 71 2.82 6.79 -4.95
N VAL A 72 1.52 6.52 -4.88
CA VAL A 72 0.96 5.36 -4.20
C VAL A 72 0.21 4.51 -5.22
N TRP A 73 0.54 3.23 -5.23
CA TRP A 73 -0.11 2.20 -6.03
C TRP A 73 -0.83 1.23 -5.10
N LEU A 74 -2.08 0.90 -5.40
CA LEU A 74 -2.85 -0.13 -4.72
C LEU A 74 -3.05 -1.31 -5.67
N LEU A 75 -2.48 -2.46 -5.32
CA LEU A 75 -2.61 -3.69 -6.08
C LEU A 75 -3.59 -4.61 -5.36
N GLN A 76 -4.72 -4.85 -6.01
CA GLN A 76 -5.79 -5.69 -5.50
C GLN A 76 -5.54 -7.13 -5.94
N TYR A 77 -5.30 -8.03 -4.99
CA TYR A 77 -5.08 -9.45 -5.27
C TYR A 77 -6.25 -10.29 -4.77
N GLY A 78 -6.34 -11.54 -5.24
CA GLY A 78 -7.41 -12.47 -4.86
C GLY A 78 -8.77 -12.15 -5.51
N MET A 79 -8.80 -11.21 -6.45
CA MET A 79 -9.90 -10.99 -7.37
C MET A 79 -9.87 -12.05 -8.48
N SER A 80 -11.02 -12.48 -8.97
CA SER A 80 -11.08 -13.37 -10.13
C SER A 80 -10.63 -12.65 -11.41
N ASP A 81 -10.09 -13.39 -12.40
CA ASP A 81 -9.48 -12.80 -13.61
C ASP A 81 -10.44 -11.91 -14.44
N ASN A 82 -11.75 -12.05 -14.24
CA ASN A 82 -12.78 -11.27 -14.94
C ASN A 82 -13.37 -10.13 -14.09
N GLU A 83 -12.97 -9.99 -12.83
CA GLU A 83 -13.45 -8.90 -12.00
C GLU A 83 -12.63 -7.63 -12.26
N GLN A 84 -13.36 -6.52 -12.45
CA GLN A 84 -12.73 -5.22 -12.49
C GLN A 84 -12.23 -4.83 -11.10
N PRO A 85 -11.07 -4.14 -11.01
CA PRO A 85 -10.64 -3.54 -9.76
C PRO A 85 -11.75 -2.63 -9.22
N LEU A 86 -11.93 -2.67 -7.90
CA LEU A 86 -12.92 -1.82 -7.23
C LEU A 86 -12.54 -0.35 -7.44
N SER A 87 -13.56 0.49 -7.65
CA SER A 87 -13.33 1.93 -7.71
C SER A 87 -12.81 2.46 -6.39
N LYS A 88 -12.15 3.62 -6.43
CA LYS A 88 -11.64 4.29 -5.25
C LYS A 88 -12.74 4.55 -4.21
N GLU A 89 -13.92 4.92 -4.68
CA GLU A 89 -15.10 5.19 -3.85
C GLU A 89 -15.62 3.92 -3.18
N GLN A 90 -15.66 2.80 -3.92
CA GLN A 90 -16.08 1.50 -3.37
C GLN A 90 -15.12 1.03 -2.28
N LEU A 91 -13.81 1.19 -2.52
CA LEU A 91 -12.76 0.88 -1.56
C LEU A 91 -12.84 1.75 -0.32
N ALA A 92 -13.00 3.07 -0.49
CA ALA A 92 -13.14 3.99 0.62
C ALA A 92 -14.38 3.71 1.46
N THR A 93 -15.51 3.36 0.83
CA THR A 93 -16.74 2.96 1.53
C THR A 93 -16.50 1.70 2.38
N GLY A 94 -15.79 0.71 1.83
CA GLY A 94 -15.41 -0.49 2.58
C GLY A 94 -14.51 -0.17 3.78
N MET A 95 -13.52 0.70 3.59
CA MET A 95 -12.63 1.15 4.67
C MET A 95 -13.36 1.99 5.72
N GLU A 96 -14.31 2.83 5.33
CA GLU A 96 -14.96 3.80 6.23
C GLU A 96 -15.66 3.13 7.40
N THR A 97 -16.21 1.93 7.18
CA THR A 97 -16.84 1.12 8.24
C THR A 97 -15.85 0.72 9.35
N HIS A 98 -14.57 0.55 9.01
CA HIS A 98 -13.53 0.07 9.94
C HIS A 98 -12.61 1.20 10.43
N CYS A 99 -12.30 2.16 9.56
CA CYS A 99 -11.45 3.31 9.86
C CYS A 99 -11.84 4.55 9.02
N PRO A 100 -12.76 5.40 9.52
CA PRO A 100 -13.20 6.60 8.81
C PRO A 100 -12.06 7.57 8.47
N THR A 101 -11.06 7.69 9.36
CA THR A 101 -9.90 8.55 9.12
C THR A 101 -9.07 8.07 7.94
N LEU A 102 -8.86 6.76 7.81
CA LEU A 102 -8.08 6.20 6.71
C LEU A 102 -8.83 6.33 5.38
N ALA A 103 -10.14 6.09 5.38
CA ALA A 103 -10.99 6.29 4.20
C ALA A 103 -10.90 7.73 3.67
N LYS A 104 -10.92 8.74 4.56
CA LYS A 104 -10.73 10.14 4.19
C LYS A 104 -9.36 10.42 3.60
N LEU A 105 -8.29 9.91 4.22
CA LEU A 105 -6.92 10.04 3.70
C LEU A 105 -6.82 9.42 2.30
N PHE A 106 -7.36 8.21 2.13
CA PHE A 106 -7.36 7.49 0.86
C PHE A 106 -8.07 8.30 -0.24
N MET A 107 -9.25 8.83 0.05
CA MET A 107 -10.00 9.66 -0.90
C MET A 107 -9.26 10.95 -1.28
N SER A 108 -8.50 11.55 -0.36
CA SER A 108 -7.74 12.78 -0.61
C SER A 108 -6.46 12.59 -1.43
N LYS A 109 -5.89 11.38 -1.45
CA LYS A 109 -4.61 11.08 -2.11
C LYS A 109 -4.84 10.55 -3.52
N ASP A 110 -4.07 10.96 -4.52
CA ASP A 110 -4.10 10.30 -5.82
C ASP A 110 -3.44 8.92 -5.70
N VAL A 111 -4.21 7.85 -5.97
CA VAL A 111 -3.81 6.45 -5.80
C VAL A 111 -4.10 5.71 -7.09
N HIS A 112 -3.07 5.08 -7.66
CA HIS A 112 -3.21 4.27 -8.86
C HIS A 112 -3.65 2.85 -8.47
N ILE A 113 -4.82 2.42 -8.93
CA ILE A 113 -5.42 1.14 -8.55
C ILE A 113 -5.27 0.14 -9.70
N ARG A 114 -4.85 -1.09 -9.40
CA ARG A 114 -4.71 -2.20 -10.36
C ARG A 114 -5.15 -3.51 -9.73
N SER A 115 -5.67 -4.42 -10.55
CA SER A 115 -5.81 -5.82 -10.17
C SER A 115 -4.50 -6.57 -10.40
N LEU A 116 -4.19 -7.50 -9.51
CA LEU A 116 -3.00 -8.34 -9.53
C LEU A 116 -3.44 -9.81 -9.66
N SER A 117 -3.05 -10.45 -10.75
CA SER A 117 -3.17 -11.89 -10.95
C SER A 117 -1.79 -12.50 -11.13
N MET A 118 -1.67 -13.82 -11.01
CA MET A 118 -0.38 -14.50 -11.21
C MET A 118 0.25 -14.18 -12.57
N ASP A 119 -0.58 -13.99 -13.60
CA ASP A 119 -0.13 -13.70 -14.96
C ASP A 119 0.24 -12.21 -15.17
N SER A 120 -0.22 -11.30 -14.31
CA SER A 120 0.01 -9.85 -14.47
C SER A 120 1.10 -9.26 -13.57
N ILE A 121 1.58 -10.01 -12.57
CA ILE A 121 2.55 -9.52 -11.56
C ILE A 121 3.77 -8.86 -12.20
N ASP A 122 4.46 -9.56 -13.11
CA ASP A 122 5.73 -9.06 -13.68
C ASP A 122 5.53 -7.77 -14.47
N THR A 123 4.46 -7.72 -15.27
CA THR A 123 4.09 -6.55 -16.07
C THR A 123 3.75 -5.35 -15.17
N VAL A 124 2.90 -5.56 -14.17
CA VAL A 124 2.47 -4.50 -13.24
C VAL A 124 3.66 -3.95 -12.43
N VAL A 125 4.54 -4.83 -11.94
CA VAL A 125 5.74 -4.39 -11.21
C VAL A 125 6.68 -3.61 -12.13
N SER A 126 6.86 -4.02 -13.38
CA SER A 126 7.67 -3.30 -14.36
C SER A 126 7.11 -1.90 -14.62
N GLU A 127 5.79 -1.77 -14.86
CA GLU A 127 5.12 -0.48 -15.07
C GLU A 127 5.31 0.48 -13.90
N ILE A 128 5.11 -0.01 -12.67
CA ILE A 128 5.28 0.80 -11.47
C ILE A 128 6.73 1.26 -11.37
N SER A 129 7.67 0.33 -11.55
CA SER A 129 9.09 0.67 -11.56
C SER A 129 9.45 1.69 -12.64
N GLU A 130 8.65 1.85 -13.70
CA GLU A 130 8.87 2.81 -14.79
C GLU A 130 8.15 4.15 -14.61
N ALA A 131 7.10 4.21 -13.78
CA ALA A 131 6.36 5.42 -13.46
C ALA A 131 7.27 6.51 -12.85
N ARG A 132 7.05 7.78 -13.23
CA ARG A 132 7.87 8.93 -12.83
C ARG A 132 7.19 9.77 -11.79
#